data_AF-A0A9J6RRD9-F1
#
_entry.id   AF-A0A9J6RRD9-F1
#
_cell.length_a   1.000
_cell.length_b   1.000
_cell.length_c   1.000
_cell.angle_alpha   90.00
_cell.angle_beta   90.00
_cell.angle_gamma   90.00
#
_symmetry.space_group_name_H-M   'P 1'
#
loop_
_entity.id
_entity.type
_entity.pdbx_description
1 polymer ?
#
loop_
_entity_poly.entity_id
_entity_poly.type
_entity_poly.pdbx_seq_one_letter_code
_entity_poly.pdbx_strand_id
1 'polypeptide(L)'
;MFNKRGVVAAIVFIVASATQADAPDRRVFENRYMSVQVGAEHAQTYLLQSIIEIQIPERFKTVGGSLNYLLKPYGFQIDDDPDSNEQYLLLMLALPEPHRQLGPVTLIDAITVLGGESFQALINPVKRTVRYQLCDGFGQFVSGEELASARKQWLEEKEKISPSLTDEEFTVLVKQGDSLSSIVNELDIAGITTDQTLVYLFQANPHAFVSSNMNYLLAGVTLTVPTVDPETLLTEFEASQFVDEHYRLWIQREVTP
;
A
#
# COMPACT_ATOMS: atom_id res chain seq x y z
N MET A 1 -20.49 -59.51 -44.36
CA MET A 1 -19.11 -59.09 -44.70
C MET A 1 -18.98 -57.63 -44.32
N PHE A 2 -18.39 -57.32 -43.15
CA PHE A 2 -17.03 -56.77 -42.99
C PHE A 2 -16.87 -55.44 -43.77
N ASN A 3 -16.55 -54.28 -43.17
CA ASN A 3 -15.65 -54.09 -42.04
C ASN A 3 -15.83 -52.71 -41.37
N LYS A 4 -15.77 -52.70 -40.03
CA LYS A 4 -15.61 -51.51 -39.20
C LYS A 4 -14.23 -50.89 -39.49
N ARG A 5 -14.15 -49.58 -39.73
CA ARG A 5 -12.89 -48.84 -39.64
C ARG A 5 -12.94 -47.95 -38.41
N GLY A 6 -12.22 -48.39 -37.40
CA GLY A 6 -12.07 -47.71 -36.11
C GLY A 6 -11.28 -46.42 -36.25
N VAL A 7 -11.73 -45.45 -35.47
CA VAL A 7 -11.06 -44.20 -35.14
C VAL A 7 -9.90 -44.52 -34.20
N VAL A 8 -8.71 -44.00 -34.50
CA VAL A 8 -7.64 -43.82 -33.50
C VAL A 8 -7.14 -42.39 -33.66
N ALA A 9 -7.76 -41.46 -32.94
CA ALA A 9 -7.23 -40.12 -32.75
C ALA A 9 -6.25 -40.20 -31.57
N ALA A 10 -4.95 -40.19 -31.86
CA ALA A 10 -3.91 -40.06 -30.84
C ALA A 10 -3.93 -38.62 -30.32
N ILE A 11 -4.54 -38.40 -29.16
CA ILE A 11 -4.45 -37.13 -28.44
C ILE A 11 -3.06 -37.07 -27.81
N VAL A 12 -2.16 -36.32 -28.43
CA VAL A 12 -0.86 -35.99 -27.84
C VAL A 12 -1.09 -34.90 -26.80
N PHE A 13 -1.15 -35.30 -25.52
CA PHE A 13 -1.04 -34.36 -24.40
C PHE A 13 0.41 -33.88 -24.33
N ILE A 14 0.67 -32.71 -24.89
CA ILE A 14 1.91 -31.98 -24.59
C ILE A 14 1.74 -31.41 -23.18
N VAL A 15 2.24 -32.16 -22.19
CA VAL A 15 2.43 -31.62 -20.85
C VAL A 15 3.57 -30.62 -20.95
N ALA A 16 3.24 -29.34 -21.12
CA ALA A 16 4.17 -28.26 -20.93
C ALA A 16 4.54 -28.25 -19.44
N SER A 17 5.59 -28.98 -19.08
CA SER A 17 6.21 -28.86 -17.78
C SER A 17 6.77 -27.45 -17.72
N ALA A 18 6.09 -26.56 -16.98
CA ALA A 18 6.67 -25.29 -16.58
C ALA A 18 7.86 -25.61 -15.68
N THR A 19 9.04 -25.70 -16.30
CA THR A 19 10.30 -25.71 -15.58
C THR A 19 10.45 -24.31 -15.01
N GLN A 20 10.21 -24.17 -13.70
CA GLN A 20 10.58 -22.97 -12.98
C GLN A 20 12.11 -22.94 -12.98
N ALA A 21 12.68 -22.27 -13.98
CA ALA A 21 14.11 -22.09 -14.10
C ALA A 21 14.55 -21.24 -12.91
N ASP A 22 15.26 -21.86 -11.97
CA ASP A 22 15.97 -21.18 -10.90
C ASP A 22 16.92 -20.18 -11.56
N ALA A 23 16.70 -18.88 -11.33
CA ALA A 23 17.51 -17.84 -11.94
C ALA A 23 18.96 -18.02 -11.45
N PRO A 24 19.98 -17.96 -12.32
CA PRO A 24 21.36 -18.17 -11.88
C PRO A 24 21.72 -17.12 -10.82
N ASP A 25 22.16 -17.57 -9.64
CA ASP A 25 22.65 -16.74 -8.52
C ASP A 25 23.88 -15.95 -8.98
N ARG A 26 23.65 -14.80 -9.64
CA ARG A 26 24.69 -13.94 -10.20
C ARG A 26 25.23 -13.07 -9.08
N ARG A 27 26.16 -13.60 -8.29
CA ARG A 27 26.90 -12.79 -7.32
C ARG A 27 28.01 -12.03 -8.03
N VAL A 28 28.04 -10.71 -7.87
CA VAL A 28 29.15 -9.86 -8.32
C VAL A 28 29.95 -9.46 -7.09
N PHE A 29 31.26 -9.71 -7.13
CA PHE A 29 32.15 -9.30 -6.07
C PHE A 29 32.40 -7.79 -6.16
N GLU A 30 32.02 -7.03 -5.13
CA GLU A 30 32.43 -5.62 -4.99
C GLU A 30 33.91 -5.53 -4.56
N ASN A 31 34.38 -6.49 -3.76
CA ASN A 31 35.80 -6.64 -3.39
C ASN A 31 36.10 -8.11 -2.99
N ARG A 32 37.32 -8.38 -2.47
CA ARG A 32 37.77 -9.76 -2.15
C ARG A 32 36.98 -10.46 -1.04
N TYR A 33 36.18 -9.73 -0.26
CA TYR A 33 35.41 -10.29 0.87
C TYR A 33 33.92 -9.95 0.82
N MET A 34 33.45 -9.25 -0.22
CA MET A 34 32.07 -8.77 -0.35
C MET A 34 31.53 -9.10 -1.73
N SER A 35 30.40 -9.80 -1.76
CA SER A 35 29.65 -10.11 -2.97
C SER A 35 28.22 -9.60 -2.83
N VAL A 36 27.73 -8.94 -3.86
CA VAL A 36 26.35 -8.48 -3.98
C VAL A 36 25.62 -9.43 -4.92
N GLN A 37 24.44 -9.89 -4.51
CA GLN A 37 23.56 -10.64 -5.41
C GLN A 37 23.00 -9.70 -6.46
N VAL A 38 23.22 -10.04 -7.73
CA VAL A 38 22.71 -9.30 -8.89
C VAL A 38 21.48 -10.02 -9.41
N GLY A 39 20.33 -9.40 -9.22
CA GLY A 39 19.04 -9.90 -9.61
C GLY A 39 17.95 -9.15 -8.87
N ALA A 40 16.74 -9.15 -9.41
CA ALA A 40 15.60 -8.68 -8.65
C ALA A 40 15.34 -9.67 -7.50
N GLU A 41 15.11 -9.16 -6.30
CA GLU A 41 14.72 -10.00 -5.17
C GLU A 41 13.37 -10.68 -5.45
N HIS A 42 13.07 -11.76 -4.72
CA HIS A 42 11.80 -12.48 -4.88
C HIS A 42 10.59 -11.56 -4.68
N ALA A 43 10.63 -10.70 -3.67
CA ALA A 43 9.59 -9.71 -3.40
C ALA A 43 9.46 -8.65 -4.51
N GLN A 44 10.57 -8.28 -5.17
CA GLN A 44 10.57 -7.33 -6.29
C GLN A 44 9.95 -7.95 -7.56
N THR A 45 10.09 -9.26 -7.74
CA THR A 45 9.52 -9.98 -8.89
C THR A 45 8.07 -10.43 -8.65
N TYR A 46 7.78 -10.90 -7.44
CA TYR A 46 6.51 -11.49 -7.04
C TYR A 46 5.91 -10.70 -5.87
N LEU A 47 5.40 -9.50 -6.16
CA LEU A 47 4.90 -8.55 -5.15
C LEU A 47 3.93 -9.16 -4.14
N LEU A 48 3.00 -10.02 -4.59
CA LEU A 48 2.01 -10.69 -3.72
C LEU A 48 2.62 -11.77 -2.81
N GLN A 49 3.82 -12.25 -3.11
CA GLN A 49 4.56 -13.19 -2.25
C GLN A 49 5.59 -12.48 -1.36
N SER A 50 5.58 -11.15 -1.31
CA SER A 50 6.40 -10.39 -0.36
C SER A 50 6.02 -10.80 1.07
N ILE A 51 7.02 -11.10 1.89
CA ILE A 51 6.83 -11.36 3.32
C ILE A 51 6.64 -10.01 4.01
N ILE A 52 5.56 -9.88 4.76
CA ILE A 52 5.18 -8.65 5.44
C ILE A 52 5.13 -8.88 6.95
N GLU A 53 5.49 -7.84 7.69
CA GLU A 53 5.20 -7.68 9.12
C GLU A 53 4.75 -6.24 9.32
N ILE A 54 3.45 -6.06 9.50
CA ILE A 54 2.80 -4.74 9.49
C ILE A 54 1.94 -4.54 10.73
N GLN A 55 2.03 -3.35 11.31
CA GLN A 55 1.16 -2.87 12.37
C GLN A 55 0.25 -1.78 11.79
N ILE A 56 -1.05 -2.06 11.73
CA ILE A 56 -2.07 -1.13 11.21
C ILE A 56 -2.36 -0.07 12.27
N PRO A 57 -2.16 1.23 11.95
CA PRO A 57 -2.43 2.33 12.87
C PRO A 57 -3.89 2.42 13.35
N GLU A 58 -4.10 2.96 14.56
CA GLU A 58 -5.43 3.05 15.18
C GLU A 58 -6.46 3.87 14.39
N ARG A 59 -5.99 4.79 13.56
CA ARG A 59 -6.84 5.61 12.67
C ARG A 59 -7.63 4.76 11.66
N PHE A 60 -7.11 3.60 11.26
CA PHE A 60 -7.81 2.68 10.35
C PHE A 60 -8.71 1.76 11.17
N LYS A 61 -9.99 2.11 11.23
CA LYS A 61 -10.99 1.39 12.05
C LYS A 61 -11.68 0.25 11.30
N THR A 62 -11.69 0.30 9.96
CA THR A 62 -12.42 -0.64 9.11
C THR A 62 -11.47 -1.59 8.39
N VAL A 63 -11.98 -2.77 8.00
CA VAL A 63 -11.24 -3.73 7.18
C VAL A 63 -10.81 -3.08 5.86
N GLY A 64 -11.68 -2.31 5.22
CA GLY A 64 -11.35 -1.65 3.96
C GLY A 64 -10.29 -0.56 4.11
N GLY A 65 -10.35 0.26 5.17
CA GLY A 65 -9.29 1.22 5.48
C GLY A 65 -7.94 0.54 5.72
N SER A 66 -7.94 -0.55 6.49
CA SER A 66 -6.74 -1.34 6.76
C SER A 66 -6.16 -2.01 5.51
N LEU A 67 -7.03 -2.47 4.60
CA LEU A 67 -6.64 -3.10 3.35
C LEU A 67 -6.01 -2.08 2.39
N ASN A 68 -6.58 -0.88 2.28
CA ASN A 68 -5.94 0.19 1.51
C ASN A 68 -4.54 0.50 2.04
N TYR A 69 -4.39 0.63 3.37
CA TYR A 69 -3.08 0.84 4.01
C TYR A 69 -2.09 -0.30 3.69
N LEU A 70 -2.54 -1.55 3.80
CA LEU A 70 -1.75 -2.74 3.51
C LEU A 70 -1.27 -2.81 2.05
N LEU A 71 -2.13 -2.50 1.10
CA LEU A 71 -1.85 -2.68 -0.34
C LEU A 71 -0.95 -1.58 -0.91
N LYS A 72 -1.00 -0.38 -0.33
CA LYS A 72 -0.37 0.83 -0.86
C LYS A 72 1.13 0.67 -1.17
N PRO A 73 1.99 0.12 -0.29
CA PRO A 73 3.44 0.00 -0.57
C PRO A 73 3.76 -0.91 -1.76
N TYR A 74 2.83 -1.80 -2.13
CA TYR A 74 3.01 -2.80 -3.19
C TYR A 74 2.38 -2.38 -4.52
N GLY A 75 1.80 -1.17 -4.58
CA GLY A 75 1.15 -0.64 -5.78
C GLY A 75 -0.12 -1.40 -6.16
N PHE A 76 -0.79 -2.02 -5.18
CA PHE A 76 -2.13 -2.57 -5.34
C PHE A 76 -3.17 -1.62 -4.75
N GLN A 77 -4.40 -1.72 -5.24
CA GLN A 77 -5.54 -0.95 -4.74
C GLN A 77 -6.80 -1.82 -4.67
N ILE A 78 -7.82 -1.38 -3.95
CA ILE A 78 -9.12 -2.04 -3.96
C ILE A 78 -9.83 -1.78 -5.30
N ASP A 79 -10.49 -2.79 -5.86
CA ASP A 79 -11.36 -2.63 -7.04
C ASP A 79 -12.70 -2.01 -6.62
N ASP A 80 -12.93 -0.73 -6.96
CA ASP A 80 -14.19 -0.03 -6.65
C ASP A 80 -15.24 -0.19 -7.75
N ASP A 81 -15.23 -1.34 -8.44
CA ASP A 81 -16.22 -1.63 -9.48
C ASP A 81 -17.65 -1.55 -8.87
N PRO A 82 -18.51 -0.61 -9.31
CA PRO A 82 -19.81 -0.37 -8.71
C PRO A 82 -20.77 -1.54 -8.86
N ASP A 83 -20.51 -2.46 -9.78
CA ASP A 83 -21.31 -3.66 -10.00
C ASP A 83 -20.96 -4.81 -9.03
N SER A 84 -19.90 -4.62 -8.23
CA SER A 84 -19.39 -5.61 -7.25
C SER A 84 -19.98 -5.36 -5.88
N ASN A 85 -21.21 -5.82 -5.66
CA ASN A 85 -22.03 -5.34 -4.55
C ASN A 85 -21.62 -5.89 -3.17
N GLU A 86 -21.19 -7.14 -3.07
CA GLU A 86 -21.03 -7.83 -1.79
C GLU A 86 -19.77 -7.43 -1.02
N GLN A 87 -18.73 -6.99 -1.71
CA GLN A 87 -17.45 -6.62 -1.11
C GLN A 87 -17.59 -5.50 -0.07
N TYR A 88 -18.48 -4.53 -0.31
CA TYR A 88 -18.63 -3.38 0.58
C TYR A 88 -19.09 -3.77 1.99
N LEU A 89 -19.77 -4.92 2.15
CA LEU A 89 -20.12 -5.44 3.48
C LEU A 89 -18.87 -5.72 4.30
N LEU A 90 -17.88 -6.41 3.72
CA LEU A 90 -16.62 -6.71 4.38
C LEU A 90 -15.84 -5.44 4.69
N LEU A 91 -15.71 -4.54 3.69
CA LEU A 91 -14.87 -3.35 3.81
C LEU A 91 -15.32 -2.43 4.94
N MET A 92 -16.62 -2.35 5.21
CA MET A 92 -17.20 -1.53 6.28
C MET A 92 -17.15 -2.17 7.67
N LEU A 93 -16.76 -3.46 7.79
CA LEU A 93 -16.63 -4.10 9.10
C LEU A 93 -15.48 -3.48 9.89
N ALA A 94 -15.63 -3.46 11.22
CA ALA A 94 -14.55 -3.06 12.12
C ALA A 94 -13.36 -4.03 11.99
N LEU A 95 -12.15 -3.47 11.95
CA LEU A 95 -10.91 -4.25 11.94
C LEU A 95 -10.77 -5.01 13.27
N PRO A 96 -10.71 -6.36 13.26
CA PRO A 96 -10.47 -7.12 14.48
C PRO A 96 -9.10 -6.82 15.08
N GLU A 97 -9.00 -6.77 16.41
CA GLU A 97 -7.73 -6.50 17.11
C GLU A 97 -6.59 -7.48 16.73
N PRO A 98 -6.82 -8.80 16.56
CA PRO A 98 -5.78 -9.71 16.08
C PRO A 98 -5.27 -9.38 14.67
N HIS A 99 -6.05 -8.67 13.85
CA HIS A 99 -5.66 -8.26 12.50
C HIS A 99 -4.93 -6.91 12.49
N ARG A 100 -4.82 -6.20 13.63
CA ARG A 100 -4.00 -4.97 13.69
C ARG A 100 -2.51 -5.24 13.53
N GLN A 101 -2.05 -6.44 13.85
CA GLN A 101 -0.67 -6.86 13.63
C GLN A 101 -0.68 -8.12 12.77
N LEU A 102 -0.18 -8.01 11.54
CA LEU A 102 -0.10 -9.12 10.59
C LEU A 102 1.38 -9.41 10.30
N GLY A 103 1.84 -10.63 10.56
CA GLY A 103 3.17 -11.07 10.18
C GLY A 103 3.82 -12.07 11.14
N PRO A 104 4.89 -12.78 10.69
CA PRO A 104 5.41 -12.79 9.33
C PRO A 104 4.53 -13.67 8.41
N VAL A 105 3.93 -13.07 7.38
CA VAL A 105 3.05 -13.76 6.40
C VAL A 105 3.27 -13.17 5.00
N THR A 106 2.81 -13.83 3.93
CA THR A 106 2.87 -13.20 2.60
C THR A 106 1.77 -12.16 2.42
N LEU A 107 1.96 -11.20 1.50
CA LEU A 107 0.93 -10.22 1.16
C LEU A 107 -0.40 -10.89 0.72
N ILE A 108 -0.33 -11.95 -0.08
CA ILE A 108 -1.53 -12.72 -0.48
C ILE A 108 -2.23 -13.39 0.70
N ASP A 109 -1.47 -13.95 1.65
CA ASP A 109 -2.04 -14.57 2.84
C ASP A 109 -2.69 -13.51 3.73
N ALA A 110 -2.06 -12.34 3.90
CA ALA A 110 -2.63 -11.23 4.66
C ALA A 110 -3.95 -10.74 4.05
N ILE A 111 -4.02 -10.58 2.72
CA ILE A 111 -5.25 -10.24 2.01
C ILE A 111 -6.31 -11.33 2.25
N THR A 112 -5.93 -12.60 2.17
CA THR A 112 -6.86 -13.72 2.37
C THR A 112 -7.38 -13.78 3.82
N VAL A 113 -6.52 -13.53 4.81
CA VAL A 113 -6.89 -13.45 6.24
C VAL A 113 -7.89 -12.33 6.50
N LEU A 114 -7.73 -11.17 5.85
CA LEU A 114 -8.69 -10.07 5.98
C LEU A 114 -10.08 -10.41 5.41
N GLY A 115 -10.16 -11.27 4.39
CA GLY A 115 -11.43 -11.80 3.87
C GLY A 115 -12.11 -12.81 4.78
N GLY A 116 -11.32 -13.54 5.58
CA GLY A 116 -11.83 -14.62 6.43
C GLY A 116 -12.44 -15.77 5.64
N GLU A 117 -13.33 -16.53 6.26
CA GLU A 117 -13.96 -17.70 5.62
C GLU A 117 -15.12 -17.34 4.67
N SER A 118 -15.72 -16.16 4.84
CA SER A 118 -16.92 -15.75 4.11
C SER A 118 -16.60 -15.04 2.79
N PHE A 119 -15.40 -14.50 2.63
CA PHE A 119 -15.01 -13.76 1.42
C PHE A 119 -13.71 -14.27 0.82
N GLN A 120 -13.74 -14.54 -0.49
CA GLN A 120 -12.56 -14.90 -1.27
C GLN A 120 -11.97 -13.65 -1.95
N ALA A 121 -10.67 -13.46 -1.82
CA ALA A 121 -9.95 -12.41 -2.55
C ALA A 121 -9.73 -12.82 -4.02
N LEU A 122 -10.14 -11.96 -4.95
CA LEU A 122 -9.83 -12.06 -6.37
C LEU A 122 -8.88 -10.93 -6.75
N ILE A 123 -7.79 -11.29 -7.42
CA ILE A 123 -6.72 -10.38 -7.74
C ILE A 123 -6.64 -10.20 -9.23
N ASN A 124 -6.66 -8.94 -9.67
CA ASN A 124 -6.37 -8.57 -11.04
C ASN A 124 -4.90 -8.15 -11.15
N PRO A 125 -4.00 -9.00 -11.67
CA PRO A 125 -2.57 -8.65 -11.76
C PRO A 125 -2.29 -7.55 -12.80
N VAL A 126 -3.18 -7.34 -13.77
CA VAL A 126 -3.03 -6.33 -14.82
C VAL A 126 -3.36 -4.94 -14.29
N LYS A 127 -4.51 -4.80 -13.61
CA LYS A 127 -4.94 -3.56 -12.98
C LYS A 127 -4.33 -3.33 -11.60
N ARG A 128 -3.66 -4.36 -11.05
CA ARG A 128 -3.21 -4.44 -9.65
C ARG A 128 -4.33 -4.10 -8.67
N THR A 129 -5.49 -4.70 -8.89
CA THR A 129 -6.66 -4.51 -8.03
C THR A 129 -6.97 -5.76 -7.22
N VAL A 130 -7.50 -5.55 -6.03
CA VAL A 130 -8.01 -6.60 -5.14
C VAL A 130 -9.50 -6.38 -4.95
N ARG A 131 -10.29 -7.41 -5.18
CA ARG A 131 -11.72 -7.43 -4.87
C ARG A 131 -12.05 -8.63 -4.01
N TYR A 132 -13.14 -8.54 -3.26
CA TYR A 132 -13.67 -9.70 -2.54
C TYR A 132 -14.97 -10.17 -3.17
N GLN A 133 -15.12 -11.48 -3.21
CA GLN A 133 -16.34 -12.14 -3.60
C GLN A 133 -16.86 -12.95 -2.40
N LEU A 134 -18.15 -12.83 -2.12
CA LEU A 134 -18.80 -13.66 -1.11
C LEU A 134 -18.72 -15.14 -1.52
N CYS A 135 -18.25 -15.99 -0.62
CA CYS A 135 -18.19 -17.42 -0.86
C CYS A 135 -19.61 -18.04 -0.89
N ASP A 136 -19.74 -19.14 -1.64
CA ASP A 136 -20.98 -19.90 -1.72
C ASP A 136 -21.45 -20.35 -0.32
N GLY A 137 -22.76 -20.28 -0.07
CA GLY A 137 -23.37 -20.67 1.21
C GLY A 137 -23.53 -19.53 2.23
N PHE A 138 -22.86 -18.39 2.04
CA PHE A 138 -23.01 -17.23 2.93
C PHE A 138 -24.08 -16.23 2.49
N GLY A 139 -24.67 -16.39 1.30
CA GLY A 139 -25.69 -15.46 0.77
C GLY A 139 -26.93 -15.29 1.66
N GLN A 140 -27.23 -16.25 2.53
CA GLN A 140 -28.33 -16.15 3.50
C GLN A 140 -28.11 -15.09 4.60
N PHE A 141 -26.86 -14.67 4.80
CA PHE A 141 -26.48 -13.64 5.78
C PHE A 141 -26.42 -12.24 5.19
N VAL A 142 -26.89 -12.07 3.95
CA VAL A 142 -26.77 -10.81 3.21
C VAL A 142 -28.15 -10.28 2.83
N SER A 143 -28.48 -9.08 3.31
CA SER A 143 -29.66 -8.33 2.87
C SER A 143 -29.32 -7.28 1.81
N GLY A 144 -30.21 -7.08 0.83
CA GLY A 144 -30.06 -6.03 -0.19
C GLY A 144 -30.01 -4.61 0.39
N GLU A 145 -30.70 -4.37 1.51
CA GLU A 145 -30.69 -3.07 2.21
C GLU A 145 -29.33 -2.79 2.88
N GLU A 146 -28.72 -3.82 3.46
CA GLU A 146 -27.39 -3.74 4.09
C GLU A 146 -26.32 -3.50 3.03
N LEU A 147 -26.41 -4.19 1.89
CA LEU A 147 -25.51 -3.98 0.74
C LEU A 147 -25.55 -2.54 0.24
N ALA A 148 -26.74 -2.00 0.01
CA ALA A 148 -26.92 -0.63 -0.47
C ALA A 148 -26.37 0.39 0.55
N SER A 149 -26.60 0.14 1.85
CA SER A 149 -26.12 0.99 2.93
C SER A 149 -24.60 0.95 3.05
N ALA A 150 -23.99 -0.24 3.03
CA ALA A 150 -22.54 -0.42 3.11
C ALA A 150 -21.82 0.20 1.91
N ARG A 151 -22.37 0.04 0.70
CA ARG A 151 -21.84 0.68 -0.50
C ARG A 151 -21.86 2.20 -0.39
N LYS A 152 -22.99 2.77 0.04
CA LYS A 152 -23.12 4.22 0.23
C LYS A 152 -22.10 4.72 1.25
N GLN A 153 -22.00 4.04 2.40
CA GLN A 153 -21.05 4.40 3.45
C GLN A 153 -19.60 4.32 2.97
N TRP A 154 -19.22 3.28 2.23
CA TRP A 154 -17.86 3.15 1.67
C TRP A 154 -17.52 4.29 0.72
N LEU A 155 -18.44 4.67 -0.16
CA LEU A 155 -18.23 5.77 -1.10
C LEU A 155 -18.11 7.12 -0.39
N GLU A 156 -18.96 7.39 0.60
CA GLU A 156 -18.86 8.57 1.46
C GLU A 156 -17.58 8.57 2.30
N GLU A 157 -17.17 7.40 2.80
CA GLU A 157 -15.92 7.24 3.54
C GLU A 157 -14.71 7.44 2.63
N LYS A 158 -14.71 6.99 1.38
CA LYS A 158 -13.64 7.30 0.42
C LYS A 158 -13.57 8.77 0.04
N GLU A 159 -14.70 9.47 -0.01
CA GLU A 159 -14.75 10.91 -0.18
C GLU A 159 -14.16 11.66 1.04
N LYS A 160 -14.27 11.07 2.24
CA LYS A 160 -13.67 11.58 3.49
C LYS A 160 -12.22 11.14 3.74
N ILE A 161 -11.84 9.92 3.31
CA ILE A 161 -10.53 9.27 3.53
C ILE A 161 -9.54 9.64 2.44
N SER A 162 -10.00 10.03 1.25
CA SER A 162 -9.19 10.94 0.44
C SER A 162 -8.98 12.14 1.33
N PRO A 163 -7.78 12.43 1.85
CA PRO A 163 -7.60 13.62 2.66
C PRO A 163 -7.80 14.76 1.69
N SER A 164 -9.02 15.26 1.57
CA SER A 164 -9.17 16.65 1.23
C SER A 164 -8.55 17.38 2.40
N LEU A 165 -7.77 18.35 2.03
CA LEU A 165 -6.99 19.24 2.85
C LEU A 165 -7.79 19.97 3.96
N THR A 166 -9.07 19.66 4.16
CA THR A 166 -10.06 20.53 4.80
C THR A 166 -10.68 20.07 6.11
N ASP A 167 -10.49 18.84 6.60
CA ASP A 167 -11.13 18.44 7.88
C ASP A 167 -10.13 17.87 8.93
N GLU A 168 -9.96 18.70 9.97
CA GLU A 168 -9.28 18.55 11.26
C GLU A 168 -7.74 18.43 11.29
N GLU A 169 -7.14 19.31 12.10
CA GLU A 169 -5.74 19.27 12.51
C GLU A 169 -5.48 18.00 13.33
N PHE A 170 -4.53 17.17 12.91
CA PHE A 170 -4.13 15.97 13.65
C PHE A 170 -2.63 15.98 13.94
N THR A 171 -2.19 15.10 14.85
CA THR A 171 -0.80 15.05 15.29
C THR A 171 -0.15 13.69 15.03
N VAL A 172 1.13 13.70 14.69
CA VAL A 172 1.96 12.52 14.42
C VAL A 172 3.18 12.53 15.34
N LEU A 173 3.33 11.51 16.19
CA LEU A 173 4.53 11.34 17.01
C LEU A 173 5.66 10.74 16.17
N VAL A 174 6.78 11.46 16.07
CA VAL A 174 7.97 11.00 15.33
C VAL A 174 8.70 9.93 16.14
N LYS A 175 8.88 8.75 15.55
CA LYS A 175 9.62 7.64 16.15
C LYS A 175 11.09 7.68 15.76
N GLN A 176 11.91 6.96 16.51
CA GLN A 176 13.33 6.80 16.16
C GLN A 176 13.45 6.07 14.82
N GLY A 177 14.13 6.69 13.85
CA GLY A 177 14.32 6.16 12.50
C GLY A 177 13.35 6.71 11.45
N ASP A 178 12.31 7.47 11.87
CA ASP A 178 11.42 8.15 10.92
C ASP A 178 12.14 9.28 10.19
N SER A 179 11.78 9.49 8.91
CA SER A 179 12.11 10.68 8.14
C SER A 179 10.85 11.48 7.84
N LEU A 180 11.00 12.77 7.51
CA LEU A 180 9.84 13.56 7.07
C LEU A 180 9.18 12.95 5.83
N SER A 181 9.97 12.42 4.90
CA SER A 181 9.48 11.75 3.69
C SER A 181 8.73 10.45 3.98
N SER A 182 9.18 9.63 4.93
CA SER A 182 8.46 8.40 5.30
C SER A 182 7.10 8.74 5.92
N ILE A 183 7.05 9.77 6.77
CA ILE A 183 5.81 10.27 7.37
C ILE A 183 4.86 10.79 6.29
N VAL A 184 5.33 11.66 5.38
CA VAL A 184 4.52 12.20 4.28
C VAL A 184 3.94 11.09 3.40
N ASN A 185 4.75 10.09 3.04
CA ASN A 185 4.30 8.97 2.23
C ASN A 185 3.22 8.13 2.94
N GLU A 186 3.24 8.11 4.26
CA GLU A 186 2.20 7.45 5.06
C GLU A 186 0.90 8.26 5.12
N LEU A 187 0.97 9.60 5.08
CA LEU A 187 -0.20 10.49 5.13
C LEU A 187 -1.06 10.45 3.87
N ASP A 188 -0.47 10.17 2.71
CA ASP A 188 -1.17 10.05 1.41
C ASP A 188 -2.13 11.20 1.08
N ILE A 189 -1.69 12.45 1.27
CA ILE A 189 -2.58 13.60 1.11
C ILE A 189 -2.94 13.76 -0.37
N ALA A 190 -4.22 13.56 -0.69
CA ALA A 190 -4.72 13.59 -2.05
C ALA A 190 -4.77 15.03 -2.59
N GLY A 191 -4.39 15.21 -3.85
CA GLY A 191 -4.47 16.51 -4.53
C GLY A 191 -3.27 17.44 -4.33
N ILE A 192 -2.25 17.02 -3.57
CA ILE A 192 -0.96 17.71 -3.46
C ILE A 192 0.19 16.73 -3.72
N THR A 193 1.33 17.23 -4.19
CA THR A 193 2.50 16.38 -4.41
C THR A 193 3.23 16.08 -3.11
N THR A 194 4.04 15.03 -3.12
CA THR A 194 4.92 14.67 -2.00
C THR A 194 5.79 15.87 -1.58
N ASP A 195 6.39 16.56 -2.55
CA ASP A 195 7.25 17.73 -2.28
C ASP A 195 6.46 18.89 -1.67
N GLN A 196 5.25 19.18 -2.18
CA GLN A 196 4.37 20.18 -1.56
C GLN A 196 4.05 19.83 -0.11
N THR A 197 3.80 18.55 0.17
CA THR A 197 3.50 18.07 1.52
C THR A 197 4.71 18.17 2.45
N LEU A 198 5.91 17.79 1.96
CA LEU A 198 7.17 17.92 2.70
C LEU A 198 7.39 19.36 3.14
N VAL A 199 7.27 20.31 2.19
CA VAL A 199 7.48 21.73 2.48
C VAL A 199 6.43 22.26 3.43
N TYR A 200 5.17 21.89 3.22
CA TYR A 200 4.06 22.31 4.07
C TYR A 200 4.25 21.87 5.53
N LEU A 201 4.54 20.58 5.77
CA LEU A 201 4.80 20.08 7.13
C LEU A 201 6.05 20.69 7.75
N PHE A 202 7.09 20.93 6.94
CA PHE A 202 8.31 21.59 7.39
C PHE A 202 8.03 23.01 7.89
N GLN A 203 7.24 23.79 7.14
CA GLN A 203 6.86 25.16 7.49
C GLN A 203 5.92 25.22 8.70
N ALA A 204 5.00 24.26 8.83
CA ALA A 204 4.08 24.18 9.96
C ALA A 204 4.78 23.79 11.28
N ASN A 205 5.91 23.05 11.21
CA ASN A 205 6.58 22.48 12.37
C ASN A 205 8.05 22.88 12.49
N PRO A 206 8.41 24.18 12.50
CA PRO A 206 9.81 24.60 12.52
C PRO A 206 10.56 24.12 13.77
N HIS A 207 9.85 23.87 14.87
CA HIS A 207 10.39 23.36 16.12
C HIS A 207 10.85 21.90 16.04
N ALA A 208 10.39 21.13 15.05
CA ALA A 208 10.71 19.72 14.89
C ALA A 208 12.03 19.48 14.13
N PHE A 209 12.62 20.52 13.54
CA PHE A 209 13.79 20.39 12.66
C PHE A 209 15.02 21.12 13.20
N VAL A 210 16.15 20.41 13.23
CA VAL A 210 17.43 21.00 13.64
C VAL A 210 18.07 21.74 12.47
N SER A 211 18.80 22.83 12.77
CA SER A 211 19.51 23.64 11.78
C SER A 211 18.62 24.20 10.65
N SER A 212 17.31 24.30 10.89
CA SER A 212 16.33 24.76 9.90
C SER A 212 16.39 23.98 8.58
N ASN A 213 16.60 22.67 8.63
CA ASN A 213 16.60 21.83 7.44
C ASN A 213 15.72 20.58 7.63
N MET A 214 14.82 20.34 6.66
CA MET A 214 13.83 19.25 6.68
C MET A 214 14.40 17.84 6.86
N ASN A 215 15.68 17.64 6.53
CA ASN A 215 16.35 16.34 6.67
C ASN A 215 16.81 16.05 8.12
N TYR A 216 16.77 17.03 9.02
CA TYR A 216 17.13 16.85 10.44
C TYR A 216 15.90 16.86 11.34
N LEU A 217 14.99 15.92 11.09
CA LEU A 217 13.80 15.71 11.92
C LEU A 217 14.18 15.12 13.28
N LEU A 218 13.68 15.70 14.37
CA LEU A 218 13.90 15.22 15.73
C LEU A 218 12.99 14.02 16.06
N ALA A 219 13.56 12.96 16.62
CA ALA A 219 12.76 11.86 17.18
C ALA A 219 12.08 12.28 18.48
N GLY A 220 10.87 11.77 18.73
CA GLY A 220 10.07 12.01 19.94
C GLY A 220 9.30 13.33 19.94
N VAL A 221 9.41 14.15 18.89
CA VAL A 221 8.59 15.35 18.73
C VAL A 221 7.24 15.00 18.11
N THR A 222 6.25 15.82 18.39
CA THR A 222 4.92 15.70 17.80
C THR A 222 4.80 16.68 16.64
N LEU A 223 4.62 16.18 15.42
CA LEU A 223 4.30 16.99 14.26
C LEU A 223 2.81 17.28 14.26
N THR A 224 2.46 18.55 14.13
CA THR A 224 1.12 19.00 13.80
C THR A 224 0.95 18.93 12.28
N VAL A 225 -0.13 18.33 11.81
CA VAL A 225 -0.53 18.36 10.41
C VAL A 225 -1.74 19.29 10.31
N PRO A 226 -1.53 20.58 9.95
CA PRO A 226 -2.63 21.52 9.85
C PRO A 226 -3.50 21.24 8.63
N THR A 227 -4.72 21.76 8.68
CA THR A 227 -5.63 21.86 7.53
C THR A 227 -4.95 22.69 6.45
N VAL A 228 -4.80 22.12 5.26
CA VAL A 228 -4.10 22.76 4.16
C VAL A 228 -5.08 23.67 3.42
N ASP A 229 -4.73 24.95 3.29
CA ASP A 229 -5.43 25.86 2.40
C ASP A 229 -4.73 25.81 1.04
N PRO A 230 -5.38 25.35 -0.05
CA PRO A 230 -4.78 25.29 -1.38
C PRO A 230 -4.21 26.63 -1.86
N GLU A 231 -4.74 27.77 -1.38
CA GLU A 231 -4.25 29.09 -1.75
C GLU A 231 -2.91 29.45 -1.08
N THR A 232 -2.55 28.74 -0.01
CA THR A 232 -1.30 28.95 0.74
C THR A 232 -0.18 27.99 0.36
N LEU A 233 -0.48 26.98 -0.46
CA LEU A 233 0.50 26.01 -0.92
C LEU A 233 1.43 26.62 -1.96
N LEU A 234 2.72 26.27 -1.85
CA LEU A 234 3.65 26.48 -2.94
C LEU A 234 3.21 25.72 -4.18
N THR A 235 3.57 26.23 -5.36
CA THR A 235 3.42 25.45 -6.59
C THR A 235 4.28 24.19 -6.53
N GLU A 236 3.91 23.16 -7.30
CA GLU A 236 4.68 21.91 -7.39
C GLU A 236 6.16 22.16 -7.74
N PHE A 237 6.41 23.09 -8.67
CA PHE A 237 7.76 23.47 -9.07
C PHE A 237 8.55 24.13 -7.93
N GLU A 238 7.96 25.09 -7.23
CA GLU A 238 8.62 25.78 -6.11
C GLU A 238 8.89 24.82 -4.95
N ALA A 239 7.93 23.95 -4.64
CA ALA A 239 8.09 22.95 -3.59
C ALA A 239 9.25 21.99 -3.91
N SER A 240 9.33 21.51 -5.16
CA SER A 240 10.41 20.63 -5.59
C SER A 240 11.78 21.31 -5.51
N GLN A 241 11.89 22.56 -5.98
CA GLN A 241 13.13 23.33 -5.82
C GLN A 241 13.53 23.54 -4.35
N PHE A 242 12.54 23.76 -3.48
CA PHE A 242 12.78 23.93 -2.05
C PHE A 242 13.32 22.65 -1.41
N VAL A 243 12.74 21.49 -1.73
CA VAL A 243 13.21 20.18 -1.26
C VAL A 243 14.63 19.90 -1.76
N ASP A 244 14.90 20.15 -3.04
CA ASP A 244 16.23 19.97 -3.65
C ASP A 244 17.31 20.81 -2.95
N GLU A 245 17.02 22.07 -2.64
CA GLU A 245 17.98 22.95 -1.96
C GLU A 245 18.30 22.43 -0.55
N HIS A 246 17.27 22.02 0.19
CA HIS A 246 17.46 21.42 1.52
C HIS A 246 18.28 20.13 1.48
N TYR A 247 18.05 19.29 0.46
CA TYR A 247 18.85 18.09 0.22
C TYR A 247 20.32 18.45 -0.08
N ARG A 248 20.57 19.46 -0.93
CA ARG A 248 21.93 19.91 -1.24
C ARG A 248 22.69 20.41 -0.01
N LEU A 249 22.03 21.21 0.84
CA LEU A 249 22.60 21.71 2.09
C LEU A 249 22.90 20.58 3.08
N TRP A 250 22.07 19.54 3.10
CA TRP A 250 22.30 18.35 3.92
C TRP A 250 23.58 17.62 3.49
N ILE A 251 23.70 17.30 2.21
CA ILE A 251 24.88 16.60 1.65
C ILE A 251 26.18 17.41 1.85
N GLN A 252 26.17 18.72 1.64
CA GLN A 252 27.38 19.55 1.84
C GLN A 252 27.90 19.51 3.28
N ARG A 253 27.00 19.42 4.27
CA ARG A 253 27.37 19.42 5.68
C ARG A 253 27.88 18.06 6.15
N GLU A 254 27.36 16.95 5.62
CA GLU A 254 27.92 15.62 5.91
C GLU A 254 29.33 15.42 5.35
N VAL A 255 29.67 16.14 4.28
CA VAL A 255 30.99 16.08 3.64
C VAL A 255 32.02 16.97 4.35
N THR A 256 31.60 17.90 5.21
CA THR A 256 32.52 18.83 5.90
C THR A 256 32.68 18.42 7.38
N PRO A 257 33.87 17.90 7.79
CA PRO A 257 34.09 17.36 9.15
C PRO A 257 34.12 18.42 10.26
#